data_AF-A0A949KSX0-F1
#
_entry.id   AF-A0A949KSX0-F1
#
_cell.length_a   1.000
_cell.length_b   1.000
_cell.length_c   1.000
_cell.angle_alpha   90.00
_cell.angle_beta   90.00
_cell.angle_gamma   90.00
#
_symmetry.space_group_name_H-M   'P 1'
#
loop_
_entity.id
_entity.type
_entity.pdbx_description
1 polymer ?
#
loop_
_entity_poly.entity_id
_entity_poly.type
_entity_poly.pdbx_seq_one_letter_code
_entity_poly.pdbx_strand_id
1 'polypeptide(L)'
;MPGYNLTVLGLDLSFAADVPPERIHKAVDLVHQRYQDLQGRVSNMSKERLLTYLALSLADDYLHDQGKMSQLEGTLQQLLSKIDSPEE
;
A
#
# COMPACT_ATOMS: atom_id res chain seq x y z
N MET A 1 -17.28 -12.90 -2.77
CA MET A 1 -15.95 -12.32 -3.08
C MET A 1 -15.66 -12.57 -4.55
N PRO A 2 -15.45 -11.54 -5.37
CA PRO A 2 -15.01 -11.74 -6.74
C PRO A 2 -13.62 -12.39 -6.75
N GLY A 3 -13.44 -13.35 -7.66
CA GLY A 3 -12.15 -13.99 -7.92
C GLY A 3 -11.48 -13.34 -9.13
N TYR A 4 -10.19 -13.05 -9.00
CA TYR A 4 -9.36 -12.43 -10.01
C TYR A 4 -8.28 -13.41 -10.45
N ASN A 5 -8.09 -13.57 -11.76
CA ASN A 5 -6.93 -14.27 -12.31
C ASN A 5 -5.93 -13.22 -12.78
N LEU A 6 -4.77 -13.17 -12.15
CA LEU A 6 -3.79 -12.10 -12.32
C LEU A 6 -2.41 -12.70 -12.59
N THR A 7 -1.64 -12.08 -13.48
CA THR A 7 -0.22 -12.39 -13.64
C THR A 7 0.60 -11.32 -12.92
N VAL A 8 1.28 -11.70 -11.84
CA VAL A 8 2.07 -10.79 -11.00
C VAL A 8 3.52 -11.25 -10.98
N LEU A 9 4.44 -10.42 -11.50
CA LEU A 9 5.89 -10.72 -11.53
C LEU A 9 6.21 -12.10 -12.16
N GLY A 10 5.44 -12.46 -13.19
CA GLY A 10 5.54 -13.72 -13.94
C GLY A 10 4.88 -14.93 -13.26
N LEU A 11 4.07 -14.72 -12.22
CA LEU A 11 3.29 -15.78 -11.55
C LEU A 11 1.81 -15.59 -11.82
N ASP A 12 1.16 -16.65 -12.26
CA ASP A 12 -0.30 -16.67 -12.42
C ASP A 12 -0.96 -17.01 -11.07
N LEU A 13 -1.82 -16.12 -10.59
CA LEU A 13 -2.44 -16.17 -9.29
C LEU A 13 -3.96 -16.07 -9.40
N SER A 14 -4.66 -16.92 -8.66
CA SER A 14 -6.08 -16.75 -8.38
C SER A 14 -6.24 -16.04 -7.04
N PHE A 15 -6.74 -14.80 -7.07
CA PHE A 15 -6.85 -13.92 -5.91
C PHE A 15 -8.31 -13.56 -5.65
N ALA A 16 -8.83 -13.92 -4.48
CA ALA A 16 -10.20 -13.58 -4.07
C ALA A 16 -10.18 -12.37 -3.14
N ALA A 17 -10.83 -11.28 -3.53
CA ALA A 17 -10.86 -10.06 -2.73
C ALA A 17 -12.15 -9.27 -2.97
N ASP A 18 -12.72 -8.69 -1.91
CA ASP A 18 -13.95 -7.88 -2.02
C ASP A 18 -13.64 -6.42 -2.36
N VAL A 19 -13.12 -6.22 -3.56
CA VAL A 19 -12.62 -4.92 -4.02
C VAL A 19 -12.97 -4.74 -5.49
N PRO A 20 -13.08 -3.50 -6.00
CA PRO A 20 -13.31 -3.27 -7.42
C PRO A 20 -12.13 -3.73 -8.29
N PRO A 21 -12.38 -4.18 -9.53
CA PRO A 21 -11.32 -4.62 -10.44
C PRO A 21 -10.23 -3.56 -10.64
N GLU A 22 -10.61 -2.29 -10.79
CA GLU A 22 -9.65 -1.19 -10.96
C GLU A 22 -8.63 -1.09 -9.82
N ARG A 23 -9.07 -1.36 -8.58
CA ARG A 23 -8.20 -1.31 -7.40
C ARG A 23 -7.19 -2.45 -7.41
N ILE A 24 -7.59 -3.64 -7.86
CA ILE A 24 -6.68 -4.78 -8.01
C ILE A 24 -5.63 -4.52 -9.09
N HIS A 25 -6.03 -4.01 -10.26
CA HIS A 25 -5.07 -3.72 -11.32
C HIS A 25 -4.05 -2.67 -10.88
N LYS A 26 -4.49 -1.59 -10.22
CA LYS A 26 -3.58 -0.61 -9.62
C LYS A 26 -2.61 -1.22 -8.61
N ALA A 27 -3.05 -2.21 -7.82
CA ALA A 27 -2.16 -2.91 -6.90
C ALA A 27 -1.11 -3.76 -7.64
N VAL A 28 -1.49 -4.42 -8.75
CA VAL A 28 -0.55 -5.16 -9.60
C VAL A 28 0.48 -4.21 -10.22
N ASP A 29 0.04 -3.09 -10.79
CA ASP A 29 0.92 -2.09 -11.39
C ASP A 29 1.90 -1.53 -10.36
N LEU A 30 1.43 -1.22 -9.14
CA LEU A 30 2.28 -0.75 -8.05
C LEU A 30 3.34 -1.78 -7.66
N VAL A 31 2.97 -3.06 -7.55
CA VAL A 31 3.91 -4.15 -7.26
C VAL A 31 4.99 -4.26 -8.33
N HIS A 32 4.62 -4.17 -9.62
CA HIS A 32 5.59 -4.23 -10.72
C HIS A 32 6.53 -3.03 -10.72
N GLN A 33 5.99 -1.82 -10.54
CA GLN A 33 6.78 -0.60 -10.48
C GLN A 33 7.81 -0.66 -9.34
N ARG A 34 7.38 -1.00 -8.12
CA ARG A 34 8.27 -1.09 -6.96
C ARG A 34 9.33 -2.17 -7.14
N TYR A 35 8.97 -3.31 -7.74
CA TYR A 35 9.93 -4.37 -8.07
C TYR A 35 11.00 -3.88 -9.04
N GLN A 36 10.62 -3.17 -10.10
CA GLN A 36 11.57 -2.60 -11.08
C GLN A 36 12.49 -1.56 -10.45
N ASP A 37 11.94 -0.67 -9.61
CA ASP A 37 12.73 0.32 -8.86
C ASP A 37 13.78 -0.35 -7.96
N LEU A 38 13.41 -1.42 -7.27
CA LEU A 38 14.32 -2.20 -6.42
C LEU A 38 15.39 -2.91 -7.25
N GLN A 39 15.01 -3.50 -8.37
CA GLN A 39 15.94 -4.21 -9.25
C GLN A 39 17.00 -3.27 -9.83
N GLY A 40 16.63 -2.03 -10.18
CA GLY A 40 17.56 -1.03 -10.70
C GLY A 40 18.56 -0.49 -9.66
N ARG A 41 18.23 -0.57 -8.37
CA ARG A 41 19.07 -0.05 -7.28
C ARG A 41 20.11 -1.04 -6.77
N VAL A 42 19.88 -2.34 -6.94
CA VAL A 42 20.71 -3.39 -6.34
C VAL A 42 21.12 -4.41 -7.39
N SER A 43 22.28 -4.21 -8.02
CA SER A 43 22.90 -5.27 -8.82
C SER A 43 23.30 -6.42 -7.88
N ASN A 44 22.79 -7.63 -8.12
CA ASN A 44 23.14 -8.91 -7.45
C ASN A 44 22.23 -9.39 -6.29
N MET A 45 20.97 -8.95 -6.20
CA MET A 45 20.01 -9.56 -5.27
C MET A 45 19.20 -10.70 -5.93
N SER A 46 19.00 -11.81 -5.22
CA SER A 46 18.12 -12.90 -5.70
C SER A 46 16.67 -12.45 -5.74
N LYS A 47 15.85 -13.07 -6.61
CA LYS A 47 14.41 -12.77 -6.72
C LYS A 47 13.70 -12.88 -5.38
N GLU A 48 14.01 -13.92 -4.60
CA GLU A 48 13.44 -14.13 -3.26
C GLU A 48 13.76 -12.98 -2.32
N ARG A 49 15.04 -12.59 -2.19
CA ARG A 49 15.43 -11.46 -1.33
C ARG A 49 14.75 -10.18 -1.77
N LEU A 50 14.67 -9.92 -3.08
CA LEU A 50 14.04 -8.72 -3.62
C LEU A 50 12.53 -8.69 -3.33
N LEU A 51 11.85 -9.83 -3.40
CA LEU A 51 10.44 -9.97 -3.00
C LEU A 51 10.25 -9.76 -1.49
N THR A 52 11.16 -10.25 -0.64
CA THR A 52 11.12 -10.01 0.80
C THR A 52 11.31 -8.52 1.12
N TYR A 53 12.24 -7.84 0.43
CA TYR A 53 12.40 -6.38 0.55
C TYR A 53 11.15 -5.63 0.09
N LEU A 54 10.55 -6.04 -1.03
CA LEU A 54 9.33 -5.45 -1.54
C LEU A 54 8.19 -5.58 -0.52
N ALA A 55 7.96 -6.78 0.02
CA ALA A 55 6.94 -7.03 1.03
C ALA A 55 7.17 -6.18 2.29
N LEU A 56 8.41 -6.09 2.76
CA LEU A 56 8.76 -5.26 3.91
C LEU A 56 8.50 -3.76 3.64
N SER A 57 8.89 -3.27 2.46
CA SER A 57 8.66 -1.87 2.08
C SER A 57 7.18 -1.52 1.96
N LEU A 58 6.36 -2.42 1.42
CA LEU A 58 4.91 -2.22 1.33
C LEU A 58 4.23 -2.25 2.70
N ALA A 59 4.71 -3.09 3.62
CA ALA A 59 4.21 -3.12 4.99
C ALA A 59 4.58 -1.84 5.76
N ASP A 60 5.81 -1.33 5.58
CA ASP A 60 6.25 -0.06 6.17
C ASP A 60 5.45 1.13 5.62
N ASP A 61 5.30 1.22 4.29
CA ASP A 61 4.46 2.23 3.62
C ASP A 61 3.02 2.21 4.19
N TYR A 62 2.44 1.01 4.34
CA TYR A 62 1.10 0.85 4.91
C TYR A 62 1.00 1.35 6.36
N LEU A 63 1.95 0.99 7.22
CA LEU A 63 1.97 1.45 8.63
C LEU A 63 2.15 2.96 8.72
N HIS A 64 3.02 3.54 7.87
CA HIS A 64 3.25 4.97 7.81
C HIS A 64 1.99 5.73 7.41
N ASP A 65 1.28 5.27 6.37
CA ASP A 65 0.06 5.91 5.91
C ASP A 65 -1.10 5.75 6.90
N GLN A 66 -1.21 4.62 7.61
CA GLN A 66 -2.12 4.48 8.74
C GLN A 66 -1.83 5.50 9.85
N GLY A 67 -0.54 5.69 10.18
CA GLY A 67 -0.11 6.69 11.16
C GLY A 67 -0.51 8.11 10.77
N LYS A 68 -0.29 8.50 9.50
CA LYS A 68 -0.72 9.81 8.99
C LYS A 68 -2.23 10.00 9.06
N MET A 69 -3.01 8.97 8.71
CA MET A 69 -4.47 9.05 8.78
C MET A 69 -4.93 9.32 10.21
N SER A 70 -4.39 8.58 11.18
CA SER A 70 -4.71 8.77 12.61
C SER A 70 -4.32 10.16 13.12
N GLN A 71 -3.16 10.68 12.70
CA GLN A 71 -2.73 12.04 13.04
C GLN A 71 -3.66 13.11 12.45
N LEU A 72 -4.11 12.91 11.20
CA LEU A 72 -5.03 13.83 10.54
C LEU A 72 -6.40 13.83 11.21
N GLU A 73 -6.93 12.65 11.55
CA GLU A 73 -8.17 12.51 12.32
C GLU A 73 -8.07 13.21 13.68
N GLY A 74 -6.96 13.03 14.41
CA GLY A 74 -6.73 13.72 15.68
C GLY A 74 -6.65 15.24 15.53
N THR A 75 -6.01 15.73 14.46
CA THR A 75 -5.93 17.17 14.14
C THR A 75 -7.32 17.73 13.82
N LEU A 76 -8.12 17.03 13.04
CA LEU A 76 -9.49 17.42 12.71
C LEU A 76 -10.37 17.47 13.97
N GLN A 77 -10.26 16.49 14.85
CA GLN A 77 -10.98 16.49 16.14
C GLN A 77 -10.60 17.68 17.01
N GLN A 78 -9.31 18.04 17.07
CA GLN A 78 -8.85 19.22 17.81
C GLN A 78 -9.35 20.54 17.19
N LEU A 79 -9.48 20.62 15.87
CA LEU A 79 -10.04 21.80 15.21
C LEU A 79 -11.54 21.91 15.46
N LEU A 80 -12.28 20.80 15.38
CA LEU A 80 -13.71 20.77 15.68
C LEU A 80 -14.01 21.15 17.12
N SER A 81 -13.25 20.63 18.09
CA SER A 81 -13.47 20.97 19.51
C SER A 81 -13.25 22.46 19.81
N LYS A 82 -12.34 23.13 19.08
CA LYS A 82 -12.14 24.58 19.17
C LYS A 82 -13.28 25.39 18.55
N ILE A 83 -13.98 24.83 17.56
CA ILE A 83 -15.14 25.49 16.93
C ILE A 83 -16.38 25.33 17.82
N ASP A 84 -16.56 24.16 18.44
CA ASP A 84 -17.69 23.87 19.35
C ASP A 84 -17.53 24.51 20.74
N SER A 85 -16.33 24.94 21.10
CA SER A 85 -16.03 25.73 22.30
C SER A 85 -15.53 27.11 21.90
N PRO A 86 -16.38 28.00 21.33
CA PRO A 86 -15.99 29.39 21.14
C PRO A 86 -15.71 29.95 22.53
N GLU A 87 -14.47 30.41 22.74
CA GLU A 87 -14.02 31.05 23.98
C GLU A 87 -15.08 32.08 24.46
N GLU A 88 -15.54 31.94 25.71
CA GLU A 88 -16.20 33.04 26.45
C GLU A 88 -15.19 34.15 26.77
#